data_AF-A0A3B1DJH5-F1
#
_entry.id   AF-A0A3B1DJH5-F1
#
_cell.length_a   1.000
_cell.length_b   1.000
_cell.length_c   1.000
_cell.angle_alpha   90.00
_cell.angle_beta   90.00
_cell.angle_gamma   90.00
#
_symmetry.space_group_name_H-M   'P 1'
#
loop_
_entity.id
_entity.type
_entity.pdbx_description
1 polymer ?
#
loop_
_entity_poly.entity_id
_entity_poly.type
_entity_poly.pdbx_seq_one_letter_code
_entity_poly.pdbx_strand_id
1 'polypeptide(L)'
;MNSLQALEEQIQQRLKRVEEKEEQRRIQLETKMAELEIRLEKFDQLANELMVKTLEPRMKKLASFFDNAKLHASNEAKKHYSICEFKHSSQYPASVKLTLSIAHDAEIEHLLLVYNLDILPVFFKFKANEQAAFVLDHLNMKQAEEWIDEKILLFVDTYMQLEQTDQYQQGLLVTDPVCGMRFRKSIATAETKYIDHTYFFCSHHCYEKFMAKPQQYVPNETD
;
A
#
# COMPACT_ATOMS: atom_id res chain seq x y z
N MET A 1 49.41 41.27 42.77
CA MET A 1 48.63 41.05 41.53
C MET A 1 47.16 41.12 41.90
N ASN A 2 46.37 41.90 41.18
CA ASN A 2 45.03 42.34 41.58
C ASN A 2 44.01 41.22 41.37
N SER A 3 43.21 40.86 42.39
CA SER A 3 42.24 39.75 42.33
C SER A 3 41.23 39.88 41.18
N LEU A 4 40.98 41.11 40.71
CA LEU A 4 40.11 41.39 39.57
C LEU A 4 40.74 41.01 38.22
N GLN A 5 42.06 41.18 38.06
CA GLN A 5 42.77 40.78 36.83
C GLN A 5 42.77 39.25 36.66
N ALA A 6 42.97 38.52 37.75
CA ALA A 6 42.92 37.06 37.72
C ALA A 6 41.51 36.54 37.34
N LEU A 7 40.45 37.22 37.78
CA LEU A 7 39.08 36.90 37.39
C LEU A 7 38.81 37.23 35.91
N GLU A 8 39.28 38.39 35.43
CA GLU A 8 39.15 38.80 34.03
C GLU A 8 39.81 37.80 33.07
N GLU A 9 41.05 37.39 33.35
CA GLU A 9 41.76 36.37 32.56
C GLU A 9 40.99 35.03 32.52
N GLN A 10 40.44 34.60 33.66
CA GLN A 10 39.64 33.37 33.72
C GLN A 10 38.33 33.47 32.93
N ILE A 11 37.68 34.63 32.96
CA ILE A 11 36.46 34.89 32.17
C ILE A 11 36.80 34.87 30.68
N GLN A 12 37.85 35.58 30.26
CA GLN A 12 38.31 35.61 28.85
C GLN A 12 38.67 34.22 28.33
N GLN A 13 39.39 33.41 29.12
CA GLN A 13 39.71 32.03 28.74
C GLN A 13 38.46 31.15 28.58
N ARG A 14 37.46 31.31 29.45
CA ARG A 14 36.20 30.56 29.36
C ARG A 14 35.39 30.98 28.14
N LEU A 15 35.27 32.29 27.88
CA LEU A 15 34.59 32.82 26.70
C LEU A 15 35.27 32.30 25.42
N LYS A 16 36.60 32.38 25.33
CA LYS A 16 37.37 31.86 24.19
C LYS A 16 37.14 30.37 23.94
N ARG A 17 37.09 29.55 25.00
CA ARG A 17 36.79 28.10 24.87
C ARG A 17 35.38 27.84 24.35
N VAL A 18 34.41 28.66 24.74
CA VAL A 18 33.03 28.55 24.23
C VAL A 18 33.01 28.93 22.75
N GLU A 19 33.65 30.04 22.37
CA GLU A 19 33.78 30.47 20.97
C GLU A 19 34.47 29.41 20.09
N GLU A 20 35.61 28.87 20.54
CA GLU A 20 36.34 27.81 19.82
C GLU A 20 35.48 26.55 19.65
N LYS A 21 34.69 26.18 20.67
CA LYS A 21 33.79 25.03 20.61
C LYS A 21 32.60 25.26 19.68
N GLU A 22 32.05 26.47 19.66
CA GLU A 22 30.97 26.85 18.75
C GLU A 22 31.45 26.88 17.30
N GLU A 23 32.65 27.40 17.05
CA GLU A 23 33.30 27.40 15.75
C GLU A 23 33.52 25.98 15.23
N GLN A 24 34.11 25.10 16.06
CA GLN A 24 34.30 23.69 15.71
C GLN A 24 32.99 22.98 15.41
N ARG A 25 31.96 23.23 16.23
CA ARG A 25 30.63 22.66 16.01
C ARG A 25 30.02 23.15 14.70
N ARG A 26 30.21 24.42 14.33
CA ARG A 26 29.72 24.98 13.07
C ARG A 26 30.39 24.32 11.87
N ILE A 27 31.71 24.19 11.89
CA ILE A 27 32.49 23.52 10.82
C ILE A 27 32.08 22.06 10.69
N GLN A 28 31.91 21.36 11.82
CA GLN A 28 31.47 19.96 11.82
C GLN A 28 30.05 19.81 11.24
N LEU A 29 29.14 20.72 11.60
CA LEU A 29 27.77 20.71 11.06
C LEU A 29 27.79 20.97 9.55
N GLU A 30 28.55 21.95 9.08
CA GLU A 30 28.68 22.28 7.66
C GLU A 30 29.24 21.10 6.86
N THR A 31 30.27 20.42 7.39
CA THR A 31 30.85 19.22 6.77
C THR A 31 29.82 18.10 6.69
N LYS A 32 29.11 17.82 7.79
CA LYS A 32 28.07 16.78 7.82
C LYS A 32 26.93 17.08 6.84
N MET A 33 26.49 18.34 6.74
CA MET A 33 25.43 18.73 5.82
C MET A 33 25.86 18.54 4.36
N ALA A 34 27.11 18.89 4.02
CA ALA A 34 27.66 18.66 2.69
C ALA A 34 27.75 17.17 2.34
N GLU A 35 28.15 16.32 3.29
CA GLU A 35 28.17 14.86 3.10
C GLU A 35 26.76 14.29 2.89
N LEU A 36 25.78 14.72 3.69
CA LEU A 36 24.39 14.29 3.54
C LEU A 36 23.78 14.71 2.20
N GLU A 37 24.11 15.90 1.70
CA GLU A 37 23.65 16.36 0.38
C GLU A 37 24.14 15.43 -0.74
N ILE A 38 25.43 15.07 -0.73
CA ILE A 38 26.01 14.12 -1.68
C ILE A 38 25.32 12.75 -1.59
N ARG A 39 25.06 12.27 -0.36
CA ARG A 39 24.37 10.99 -0.17
C ARG A 39 22.92 11.05 -0.64
N LEU A 40 22.23 12.16 -0.42
CA LEU A 40 20.85 12.37 -0.86
C LEU A 40 20.75 12.35 -2.39
N GLU A 41 21.67 13.00 -3.09
CA GLU A 41 21.73 12.95 -4.56
C GLU A 41 21.94 11.52 -5.07
N LYS A 42 22.86 10.77 -4.45
CA LYS A 42 23.09 9.35 -4.77
C LYS A 42 21.84 8.50 -4.53
N PHE A 43 21.16 8.73 -3.40
CA PHE A 43 19.90 8.06 -3.08
C PHE A 43 18.85 8.37 -4.14
N ASP A 44 18.63 9.65 -4.47
CA ASP A 44 17.64 10.07 -5.46
C ASP A 44 17.89 9.41 -6.82
N GLN A 45 19.16 9.32 -7.24
CA GLN A 45 19.51 8.65 -8.50
C GLN A 45 19.14 7.16 -8.48
N LEU A 46 19.54 6.43 -7.44
CA LEU A 46 19.28 4.98 -7.31
C LEU A 46 17.79 4.68 -7.12
N ALA A 47 17.11 5.47 -6.30
CA ALA A 47 15.68 5.32 -6.05
C ALA A 47 14.86 5.55 -7.33
N ASN A 48 15.20 6.58 -8.12
CA ASN A 48 14.57 6.80 -9.43
C ASN A 48 14.84 5.66 -10.41
N GLU A 49 16.07 5.14 -10.45
CA GLU A 49 16.42 4.00 -11.30
C GLU A 49 15.58 2.76 -10.93
N LEU A 50 15.51 2.42 -9.65
CA LEU A 50 14.73 1.28 -9.16
C LEU A 50 13.22 1.50 -9.36
N MET A 51 12.74 2.73 -9.19
CA MET A 51 11.34 3.09 -9.42
C MET A 51 10.94 2.80 -10.87
N VAL A 52 11.66 3.35 -11.83
CA VAL A 52 11.33 3.29 -13.26
C VAL A 52 11.58 1.91 -13.85
N LYS A 53 12.70 1.26 -13.50
CA LYS A 53 13.08 -0.03 -14.08
C LYS A 53 12.34 -1.21 -13.45
N THR A 54 12.00 -1.10 -12.17
CA THR A 54 11.52 -2.25 -11.39
C THR A 54 10.12 -2.05 -10.86
N LEU A 55 9.88 -1.00 -10.07
CA LEU A 55 8.65 -0.89 -9.30
C LEU A 55 7.43 -0.51 -10.17
N GLU A 56 7.53 0.52 -11.00
CA GLU A 56 6.42 0.99 -11.84
C GLU A 56 5.92 -0.08 -12.83
N PRO A 57 6.78 -0.79 -13.58
CA PRO A 57 6.32 -1.81 -14.52
C PRO A 57 5.56 -2.94 -13.81
N ARG A 58 6.03 -3.36 -12.62
CA ARG A 58 5.41 -4.43 -11.83
C ARG A 58 4.06 -3.98 -11.26
N MET A 59 3.97 -2.78 -10.72
CA MET A 59 2.72 -2.22 -10.21
C MET A 59 1.68 -2.01 -11.33
N LYS A 60 2.12 -1.57 -12.52
CA LYS A 60 1.27 -1.49 -13.70
C LYS A 60 0.78 -2.87 -14.14
N LYS A 61 1.65 -3.88 -14.11
CA LYS A 61 1.30 -5.25 -14.45
C LYS A 61 0.31 -5.83 -13.44
N LEU A 62 0.53 -5.62 -12.14
CA LEU A 62 -0.41 -6.00 -11.07
C LEU A 62 -1.80 -5.40 -11.31
N ALA A 63 -1.87 -4.08 -11.52
CA ALA A 63 -3.14 -3.38 -11.76
C ALA A 63 -3.88 -3.92 -12.99
N SER A 64 -3.16 -4.38 -14.02
CA SER A 64 -3.78 -4.93 -15.24
C SER A 64 -4.52 -6.26 -15.04
N PHE A 65 -4.33 -6.95 -13.91
CA PHE A 65 -5.06 -8.18 -13.60
C PHE A 65 -6.42 -7.94 -12.92
N PHE A 66 -6.72 -6.70 -12.53
CA PHE A 66 -7.89 -6.39 -11.72
C PHE A 66 -8.66 -5.19 -12.29
N ASP A 67 -9.89 -5.41 -12.72
CA ASP A 67 -10.73 -4.36 -13.31
C ASP A 67 -11.09 -3.24 -12.31
N ASN A 68 -11.05 -3.54 -11.01
CA ASN A 68 -11.30 -2.57 -9.94
C ASN A 68 -10.03 -1.87 -9.44
N ALA A 69 -8.87 -2.13 -10.04
CA ALA A 69 -7.61 -1.48 -9.68
C ALA A 69 -7.46 -0.13 -10.37
N LYS A 70 -6.94 0.84 -9.62
CA LYS A 70 -6.54 2.15 -10.10
C LYS A 70 -5.11 2.42 -9.64
N LEU A 71 -4.19 2.40 -10.58
CA LEU A 71 -2.83 2.86 -10.35
C LEU A 71 -2.80 4.39 -10.37
N HIS A 72 -2.22 5.00 -9.35
CA HIS A 72 -1.99 6.44 -9.31
C HIS A 72 -0.63 6.75 -9.92
N ALA A 73 -0.63 7.54 -10.99
CA ALA A 73 0.60 8.02 -11.60
C ALA A 73 1.33 8.94 -10.62
N SER A 74 2.65 8.77 -10.56
CA SER A 74 3.56 9.72 -9.94
C SER A 74 3.55 11.01 -10.77
N ASN A 75 2.63 11.93 -10.50
CA ASN A 75 2.53 13.21 -11.21
C ASN A 75 3.55 14.26 -10.74
N GLU A 76 4.50 13.91 -9.86
CA GLU A 76 5.53 14.80 -9.36
C GLU A 76 6.91 14.17 -9.54
N ALA A 77 7.85 14.94 -10.07
CA ALA A 77 9.17 14.49 -10.54
C ALA A 77 10.14 13.94 -9.47
N LYS A 78 9.69 13.66 -8.22
CA LYS A 78 10.54 13.22 -7.10
C LYS A 78 9.87 12.24 -6.12
N LYS A 79 8.74 11.63 -6.51
CA LYS A 79 8.05 10.68 -5.63
C LYS A 79 8.54 9.26 -5.88
N HIS A 80 9.34 8.72 -4.96
CA HIS A 80 9.78 7.33 -5.00
C HIS A 80 8.73 6.38 -4.40
N TYR A 81 7.49 6.45 -4.88
CA TYR A 81 6.44 5.53 -4.43
C TYR A 81 5.43 5.22 -5.55
N SER A 82 4.78 4.06 -5.43
CA SER A 82 3.66 3.65 -6.27
C SER A 82 2.46 3.27 -5.39
N ILE A 83 1.28 3.76 -5.76
CA ILE A 83 0.03 3.46 -5.07
C ILE A 83 -0.94 2.80 -6.06
N CYS A 84 -1.45 1.63 -5.69
CA CYS A 84 -2.55 0.98 -6.37
C CYS A 84 -3.75 0.85 -5.41
N GLU A 85 -4.87 1.47 -5.78
CA GLU A 85 -6.13 1.37 -5.04
C GLU A 85 -7.05 0.37 -5.73
N PHE A 86 -7.67 -0.51 -4.95
CA PHE A 86 -8.67 -1.46 -5.40
C PHE A 86 -10.00 -1.06 -4.80
N LYS A 87 -10.91 -0.61 -5.66
CA LYS A 87 -12.23 -0.15 -5.23
C LYS A 87 -13.11 -1.33 -4.84
N HIS A 88 -14.03 -1.08 -3.92
CA HIS A 88 -15.10 -2.04 -3.62
C HIS A 88 -15.80 -2.51 -4.91
N SER A 89 -15.96 -3.82 -5.06
CA SER A 89 -16.72 -4.46 -6.13
C SER A 89 -17.59 -5.60 -5.58
N SER A 90 -18.48 -6.15 -6.41
CA SER A 90 -19.29 -7.31 -6.03
C SER A 90 -18.47 -8.56 -5.71
N GLN A 91 -17.23 -8.65 -6.21
CA GLN A 91 -16.30 -9.74 -5.90
C GLN A 91 -15.39 -9.40 -4.70
N TYR A 92 -14.99 -8.13 -4.57
CA TYR A 92 -14.08 -7.64 -3.53
C TYR A 92 -14.75 -6.51 -2.73
N PRO A 93 -15.46 -6.83 -1.65
CA PRO A 93 -16.25 -5.86 -0.88
C PRO A 93 -15.42 -5.06 0.13
N ALA A 94 -14.10 -5.18 0.12
CA ALA A 94 -13.20 -4.29 0.86
C ALA A 94 -12.62 -3.24 -0.08
N SER A 95 -12.39 -2.04 0.44
CA SER A 95 -11.52 -1.06 -0.21
C SER A 95 -10.09 -1.33 0.21
N VAL A 96 -9.18 -1.44 -0.75
CA VAL A 96 -7.80 -1.82 -0.51
C VAL A 96 -6.85 -0.81 -1.13
N LYS A 97 -5.78 -0.46 -0.44
CA LYS A 97 -4.71 0.40 -0.94
C LYS A 97 -3.37 -0.26 -0.69
N LEU A 98 -2.68 -0.59 -1.78
CA LEU A 98 -1.31 -1.06 -1.76
C LEU A 98 -0.38 0.11 -2.06
N THR A 99 0.58 0.35 -1.17
CA THR A 99 1.64 1.34 -1.35
C THR A 99 3.00 0.65 -1.25
N LEU A 100 3.81 0.78 -2.30
CA LEU A 100 5.22 0.43 -2.29
C LEU A 100 6.04 1.71 -2.44
N SER A 101 7.00 1.93 -1.55
CA SER A 101 7.84 3.14 -1.56
C SER A 101 9.31 2.84 -1.32
N ILE A 102 10.16 3.72 -1.82
CA ILE A 102 11.59 3.74 -1.62
C ILE A 102 11.90 4.96 -0.75
N ALA A 103 12.58 4.75 0.37
CA ALA A 103 12.94 5.78 1.34
C ALA A 103 14.41 5.59 1.76
N HIS A 104 14.90 6.45 2.65
CA HIS A 104 16.21 6.30 3.28
C HIS A 104 16.12 6.50 4.80
N ASP A 105 17.13 6.07 5.53
CA ASP A 105 17.28 6.34 6.96
C ASP A 105 17.87 7.74 7.22
N ALA A 106 17.95 8.15 8.49
CA ALA A 106 18.33 9.53 8.86
C ALA A 106 19.72 9.96 8.36
N GLU A 107 20.66 9.01 8.27
CA GLU A 107 22.04 9.25 7.82
C GLU A 107 22.24 8.88 6.33
N ILE A 108 21.18 8.45 5.63
CA ILE A 108 21.20 8.07 4.21
C ILE A 108 22.22 6.95 3.94
N GLU A 109 22.40 6.05 4.91
CA GLU A 109 23.25 4.87 4.80
C GLU A 109 22.54 3.73 4.08
N HIS A 110 21.21 3.69 4.22
CA HIS A 110 20.39 2.62 3.69
C HIS A 110 19.28 3.13 2.77
N LEU A 111 19.11 2.46 1.65
CA LEU A 111 17.88 2.50 0.87
C LEU A 111 16.88 1.54 1.51
N LEU A 112 15.69 2.04 1.79
CA LEU A 112 14.60 1.32 2.42
C LEU A 112 13.51 1.05 1.38
N LEU A 113 13.18 -0.22 1.16
CA LEU A 113 11.95 -0.60 0.48
C LEU A 113 10.87 -0.80 1.52
N VAL A 114 9.72 -0.17 1.31
CA VAL A 114 8.61 -0.17 2.28
C VAL A 114 7.34 -0.62 1.57
N TYR A 115 6.70 -1.62 2.16
CA TYR A 115 5.41 -2.16 1.78
C TYR A 115 4.38 -1.76 2.81
N ASN A 116 3.28 -1.16 2.37
CA ASN A 116 2.12 -0.87 3.19
C ASN A 116 0.85 -1.33 2.47
N LEU A 117 0.00 -2.04 3.20
CA LEU A 117 -1.27 -2.53 2.76
C LEU A 117 -2.36 -2.09 3.73
N ASP A 118 -3.30 -1.29 3.23
CA ASP A 118 -4.49 -0.88 3.95
C ASP A 118 -5.69 -1.65 3.39
N ILE A 119 -6.46 -2.31 4.25
CA ILE A 119 -7.71 -3.00 3.90
C ILE A 119 -8.80 -2.45 4.81
N LEU A 120 -9.94 -2.03 4.26
CA LEU A 120 -11.08 -1.54 5.03
C LEU A 120 -12.41 -2.08 4.49
N PRO A 121 -13.29 -2.64 5.34
CA PRO A 121 -13.06 -3.01 6.76
C PRO A 121 -12.05 -4.17 6.89
N VAL A 122 -11.53 -4.46 8.09
CA VAL A 122 -10.61 -5.60 8.35
C VAL A 122 -11.35 -6.73 9.07
N PHE A 123 -11.39 -7.93 8.47
CA PHE A 123 -12.02 -9.11 9.09
C PHE A 123 -11.09 -10.32 9.26
N PHE A 124 -9.83 -10.24 8.80
CA PHE A 124 -8.81 -11.25 9.04
C PHE A 124 -7.45 -10.61 9.29
N LYS A 125 -6.50 -11.41 9.81
CA LYS A 125 -5.13 -10.96 10.03
C LYS A 125 -4.34 -11.05 8.73
N PHE A 126 -3.59 -10.00 8.42
CA PHE A 126 -2.68 -9.94 7.28
C PHE A 126 -1.44 -9.11 7.63
N LYS A 127 -0.43 -9.18 6.77
CA LYS A 127 0.78 -8.37 6.89
C LYS A 127 0.49 -6.96 6.37
N ALA A 128 0.25 -6.01 7.26
CA ALA A 128 -0.09 -4.63 6.87
C ALA A 128 1.11 -3.79 6.47
N ASN A 129 2.29 -4.07 7.04
CA ASN A 129 3.51 -3.35 6.71
C ASN A 129 4.75 -4.24 6.81
N GLU A 130 5.73 -3.92 5.97
CA GLU A 130 7.07 -4.50 6.01
C GLU A 130 8.08 -3.54 5.39
N GLN A 131 9.33 -3.64 5.82
CA GLN A 131 10.43 -2.93 5.19
C GLN A 131 11.67 -3.81 5.08
N ALA A 132 12.48 -3.54 4.06
CA ALA A 132 13.82 -4.08 3.90
C ALA A 132 14.81 -2.94 3.72
N ALA A 133 15.97 -3.06 4.36
CA ALA A 133 17.05 -2.08 4.29
C ALA A 133 18.21 -2.64 3.46
N PHE A 134 18.72 -1.83 2.55
CA PHE A 134 19.83 -2.15 1.67
C PHE A 134 20.91 -1.08 1.82
N VAL A 135 22.17 -1.49 2.02
CA VAL A 135 23.29 -0.54 2.11
C VAL A 135 23.39 0.22 0.78
N LEU A 136 23.29 1.55 0.84
CA LEU A 136 23.19 2.41 -0.34
C LEU A 136 24.41 2.27 -1.27
N ASP A 137 25.59 2.09 -0.68
CA ASP A 137 26.86 1.99 -1.41
C ASP A 137 27.06 0.64 -2.11
N HIS A 138 26.31 -0.38 -1.70
CA HIS A 138 26.42 -1.75 -2.19
C HIS A 138 25.05 -2.36 -2.54
N LEU A 139 24.17 -1.53 -3.09
CA LEU A 139 22.81 -1.93 -3.44
C LEU A 139 22.81 -3.08 -4.43
N ASN A 140 22.26 -4.22 -4.00
CA ASN A 140 22.03 -5.36 -4.88
C ASN A 140 20.65 -5.22 -5.54
N MET A 141 20.63 -4.74 -6.78
CA MET A 141 19.39 -4.54 -7.55
C MET A 141 18.55 -5.81 -7.67
N LYS A 142 19.20 -6.98 -7.78
CA LYS A 142 18.49 -8.26 -7.90
C LYS A 142 17.73 -8.61 -6.62
N GLN A 143 18.33 -8.42 -5.45
CA GLN A 143 17.66 -8.67 -4.18
C GLN A 143 16.51 -7.68 -3.95
N ALA A 144 16.68 -6.43 -4.37
CA ALA A 144 15.61 -5.43 -4.32
C ALA A 144 14.43 -5.83 -5.23
N GLU A 145 14.72 -6.31 -6.45
CA GLU A 145 13.71 -6.85 -7.38
C GLU A 145 12.97 -8.06 -6.79
N GLU A 146 13.71 -9.04 -6.28
CA GLU A 146 13.16 -10.25 -5.66
C GLU A 146 12.24 -9.90 -4.48
N TRP A 147 12.64 -8.93 -3.65
CA TRP A 147 11.82 -8.46 -2.54
C TRP A 147 10.52 -7.79 -3.01
N ILE A 148 10.58 -6.95 -4.05
CA ILE A 148 9.39 -6.30 -4.61
C ILE A 148 8.41 -7.35 -5.18
N ASP A 149 8.94 -8.34 -5.91
CA ASP A 149 8.14 -9.44 -6.46
C ASP A 149 7.48 -10.25 -5.35
N GLU A 150 8.22 -10.59 -4.29
CA GLU A 150 7.69 -11.26 -3.11
C GLU A 150 6.53 -10.48 -2.47
N LYS A 151 6.66 -9.15 -2.31
CA LYS A 151 5.60 -8.33 -1.69
C LYS A 151 4.37 -8.15 -2.57
N ILE A 152 4.55 -8.11 -3.89
CA ILE A 152 3.42 -8.11 -4.82
C ILE A 152 2.67 -9.44 -4.75
N LEU A 153 3.38 -10.58 -4.71
CA LEU A 153 2.76 -11.89 -4.58
C LEU A 153 2.04 -12.05 -3.23
N LEU A 154 2.67 -11.63 -2.13
CA LEU A 154 2.04 -11.57 -0.81
C LEU A 154 0.75 -10.76 -0.80
N PHE A 155 0.75 -9.61 -1.49
CA PHE A 155 -0.46 -8.81 -1.68
C PHE A 155 -1.54 -9.60 -2.44
N VAL A 156 -1.20 -10.24 -3.57
CA VAL A 156 -2.17 -11.01 -4.36
C VAL A 156 -2.81 -12.11 -3.52
N ASP A 157 -2.02 -12.88 -2.78
CA ASP A 157 -2.54 -13.94 -1.90
C ASP A 157 -3.48 -13.36 -0.84
N THR A 158 -3.09 -12.26 -0.21
CA THR A 158 -3.91 -11.54 0.79
C THR A 158 -5.21 -11.01 0.19
N TYR A 159 -5.13 -10.47 -1.03
CA TYR A 159 -6.27 -9.87 -1.72
C TYR A 159 -7.28 -10.95 -2.16
N MET A 160 -6.80 -12.13 -2.56
CA MET A 160 -7.68 -13.27 -2.89
C MET A 160 -8.36 -13.85 -1.64
N GLN A 161 -7.73 -13.76 -0.47
CA GLN A 161 -8.35 -14.19 0.79
C GLN A 161 -9.60 -13.38 1.15
N LEU A 162 -9.74 -12.15 0.66
CA LEU A 162 -10.96 -11.34 0.84
C LEU A 162 -12.20 -12.04 0.27
N GLU A 163 -12.05 -12.70 -0.89
CA GLU A 163 -13.15 -13.44 -1.52
C GLU A 163 -13.55 -14.65 -0.67
N GLN A 164 -12.59 -15.27 0.02
CA GLN A 164 -12.80 -16.48 0.81
C GLN A 164 -13.29 -16.23 2.23
N THR A 165 -13.25 -14.97 2.69
CA THR A 165 -13.58 -14.63 4.07
C THR A 165 -15.07 -14.32 4.22
N ASP A 166 -15.79 -15.18 4.94
CA ASP A 166 -17.25 -15.14 5.06
C ASP A 166 -17.80 -13.78 5.50
N GLN A 167 -17.13 -13.06 6.42
CA GLN A 167 -17.63 -11.76 6.90
C GLN A 167 -17.74 -10.70 5.79
N TYR A 168 -16.89 -10.77 4.77
CA TYR A 168 -17.01 -9.92 3.58
C TYR A 168 -18.16 -10.37 2.67
N GLN A 169 -18.48 -11.67 2.68
CA GLN A 169 -19.48 -12.28 1.82
C GLN A 169 -20.90 -12.19 2.39
N GLN A 170 -21.07 -11.93 3.69
CA GLN A 170 -22.39 -11.92 4.34
C GLN A 170 -23.40 -10.95 3.70
N GLY A 171 -22.94 -9.83 3.12
CA GLY A 171 -23.79 -8.88 2.37
C GLY A 171 -23.94 -9.19 0.87
N LEU A 172 -23.22 -10.19 0.35
CA LEU A 172 -23.18 -10.58 -1.07
C LEU A 172 -23.85 -11.94 -1.34
N LEU A 173 -24.29 -12.64 -0.29
CA LEU A 173 -25.03 -13.89 -0.43
C LEU A 173 -26.47 -13.63 -0.86
N VAL A 174 -26.85 -14.28 -1.95
CA VAL A 174 -28.21 -14.29 -2.50
C VAL A 174 -28.77 -15.70 -2.42
N THR A 175 -30.09 -15.81 -2.39
CA THR A 175 -30.79 -17.10 -2.38
C THR A 175 -31.43 -17.30 -3.74
N ASP A 176 -31.17 -18.45 -4.38
CA ASP A 176 -31.89 -18.85 -5.58
C ASP A 176 -33.37 -19.11 -5.20
N PRO A 177 -34.35 -18.38 -5.78
CA PRO A 177 -35.75 -18.50 -5.37
C PRO A 177 -36.39 -19.83 -5.81
N VAL A 178 -35.78 -20.56 -6.75
CA VAL A 178 -36.30 -21.84 -7.26
C VAL A 178 -35.82 -23.01 -6.40
N CYS A 179 -34.54 -23.06 -6.05
CA CYS A 179 -33.97 -24.19 -5.30
C CYS A 179 -33.64 -23.88 -3.84
N GLY A 180 -33.68 -22.61 -3.42
CA GLY A 180 -33.34 -22.19 -2.06
C GLY A 180 -31.83 -22.21 -1.76
N MET A 181 -30.99 -22.51 -2.74
CA MET A 181 -29.53 -22.51 -2.57
C MET A 181 -29.05 -21.09 -2.25
N ARG A 182 -28.32 -20.92 -1.14
CA ARG A 182 -27.59 -19.68 -0.85
C ARG A 182 -26.23 -19.73 -1.51
N PHE A 183 -25.90 -18.70 -2.27
CA PHE A 183 -24.65 -18.62 -3.01
C PHE A 183 -24.21 -17.15 -3.18
N ARG A 184 -22.97 -16.94 -3.60
CA ARG A 184 -22.43 -15.58 -3.80
C ARG A 184 -23.00 -14.98 -5.08
N LYS A 185 -23.44 -13.73 -5.02
CA LYS A 185 -23.93 -12.99 -6.19
C LYS A 185 -22.93 -13.00 -7.36
N SER A 186 -21.63 -12.99 -7.08
CA SER A 186 -20.55 -13.03 -8.08
C SER A 186 -20.49 -14.32 -8.91
N ILE A 187 -21.04 -15.45 -8.41
CA ILE A 187 -21.06 -16.73 -9.11
C ILE A 187 -22.44 -17.06 -9.71
N ALA A 188 -23.36 -16.09 -9.72
CA ALA A 188 -24.66 -16.26 -10.36
C ALA A 188 -24.50 -16.60 -11.84
N THR A 189 -25.15 -17.68 -12.28
CA THR A 189 -25.14 -18.08 -13.70
C THR A 189 -26.09 -17.22 -14.53
N ALA A 190 -27.14 -16.68 -13.90
CA ALA A 190 -28.07 -15.76 -14.52
C ALA A 190 -28.70 -14.83 -13.47
N GLU A 191 -29.18 -13.67 -13.91
CA GLU A 191 -29.98 -12.75 -13.12
C GLU A 191 -31.16 -12.21 -13.95
N THR A 192 -32.26 -11.86 -13.30
CA THR A 192 -33.40 -11.20 -13.95
C THR A 192 -34.05 -10.19 -13.03
N LYS A 193 -34.68 -9.16 -13.61
CA LYS A 193 -35.52 -8.23 -12.86
C LYS A 193 -36.98 -8.66 -12.96
N TYR A 194 -37.67 -8.74 -11.82
CA TYR A 194 -39.10 -9.02 -11.73
C TYR A 194 -39.71 -8.23 -10.57
N ILE A 195 -40.76 -7.44 -10.84
CA ILE A 195 -41.45 -6.58 -9.86
C ILE A 195 -40.45 -5.79 -9.01
N ASP A 196 -39.62 -4.99 -9.69
CA ASP A 196 -38.59 -4.12 -9.10
C ASP A 196 -37.50 -4.79 -8.25
N HIS A 197 -37.45 -6.12 -8.21
CA HIS A 197 -36.42 -6.89 -7.53
C HIS A 197 -35.54 -7.64 -8.54
N THR A 198 -34.22 -7.64 -8.32
CA THR A 198 -33.30 -8.49 -9.09
C THR A 198 -33.14 -9.83 -8.40
N TYR A 199 -33.47 -10.91 -9.12
CA TYR A 199 -33.29 -12.29 -8.69
C TYR A 199 -32.05 -12.89 -9.33
N PHE A 200 -31.36 -13.78 -8.60
CA PHE A 200 -30.14 -14.44 -9.02
C PHE A 200 -30.33 -15.95 -9.01
N PHE A 201 -29.72 -16.64 -9.98
CA PHE A 201 -29.90 -18.07 -10.15
C PHE A 201 -28.56 -18.82 -10.17
N CYS A 202 -28.52 -19.95 -9.48
CA CYS A 202 -27.34 -20.80 -9.39
C CYS A 202 -27.09 -21.61 -10.69
N SER A 203 -28.07 -21.65 -11.60
CA SER A 203 -27.99 -22.37 -12.87
C SER A 203 -28.98 -21.83 -13.89
N HIS A 204 -28.72 -22.05 -15.18
CA HIS A 204 -29.69 -21.74 -16.24
C HIS A 204 -31.02 -22.50 -16.07
N HIS A 205 -30.99 -23.72 -15.53
CA HIS A 205 -32.21 -24.48 -15.26
C HIS A 205 -33.13 -23.78 -14.25
N CYS A 206 -32.57 -23.21 -13.17
CA CYS A 206 -33.36 -22.45 -12.20
C CYS A 206 -33.88 -21.15 -12.80
N TYR A 207 -33.06 -20.45 -13.60
CA TYR A 207 -33.49 -19.27 -14.34
C TYR A 207 -34.69 -19.55 -15.27
N GLU A 208 -34.63 -20.61 -16.09
CA GLU A 208 -35.71 -20.97 -17.01
C GLU A 208 -37.00 -21.33 -16.27
N LYS A 209 -36.90 -22.08 -15.16
CA LYS A 209 -38.04 -22.41 -14.30
C LYS A 209 -38.69 -21.16 -13.71
N PHE A 210 -37.88 -20.22 -13.24
CA PHE A 210 -38.38 -18.96 -12.71
C PHE A 210 -39.09 -18.16 -13.80
N MET A 211 -38.46 -17.97 -14.96
CA MET A 211 -39.02 -17.20 -16.08
C MET A 211 -40.34 -17.80 -16.60
N ALA A 212 -40.50 -19.13 -16.54
CA ALA A 212 -41.75 -19.78 -16.92
C ALA A 212 -42.92 -19.45 -15.98
N LYS A 213 -42.67 -19.34 -14.66
CA LYS A 213 -43.70 -19.08 -13.63
C LYS A 213 -43.17 -18.27 -12.44
N PRO A 214 -42.84 -16.97 -12.61
CA PRO A 214 -42.18 -16.19 -11.55
C PRO A 214 -43.01 -16.07 -10.27
N GLN A 215 -44.34 -15.94 -10.42
CA GLN A 215 -45.32 -15.82 -9.34
C GLN A 215 -45.32 -17.01 -8.36
N GLN A 216 -44.76 -18.17 -8.75
CA GLN A 216 -44.67 -19.34 -7.87
C GLN A 216 -43.49 -19.26 -6.90
N TYR A 217 -42.49 -18.44 -7.21
CA TYR A 217 -41.21 -18.37 -6.48
C TYR A 217 -41.01 -17.04 -5.77
N VAL A 218 -41.82 -16.04 -6.09
CA VAL A 218 -41.79 -14.73 -5.44
C VAL A 218 -42.97 -14.66 -4.47
N PRO A 219 -42.75 -14.37 -3.18
CA PRO A 219 -43.85 -14.13 -2.26
C PRO A 219 -44.65 -12.93 -2.77
N ASN A 220 -45.98 -13.08 -2.86
CA ASN A 220 -46.85 -11.95 -3.13
C ASN A 220 -46.69 -10.95 -1.98
N GLU A 221 -46.17 -9.75 -2.26
CA GLU A 221 -46.26 -8.63 -1.33
C GLU A 221 -47.72 -8.19 -1.24
N THR A 222 -48.47 -8.88 -0.40
CA THR A 222 -49.73 -8.43 0.19
C THR A 222 -49.62 -8.70 1.67
N ASP A 223 -49.06 -7.74 2.40
CA ASP A 223 -49.48 -7.28 3.74
C ASP A 223 -48.76 -5.97 4.12
#